data_AF-A0A966HHS1-F1
#
_entry.id   AF-A0A966HHS1-F1
#
_cell.length_a   1.000
_cell.length_b   1.000
_cell.length_c   1.000
_cell.angle_alpha   90.00
_cell.angle_beta   90.00
_cell.angle_gamma   90.00
#
_symmetry.space_group_name_H-M   'P 1'
#
loop_
_entity.id
_entity.type
_entity.pdbx_description
1 polymer ?
#
loop_
_entity_poly.entity_id
_entity_poly.type
_entity_poly.pdbx_seq_one_letter_code
_entity_poly.pdbx_strand_id
1 'polypeptide(L)'
;MSTLADILGLKADEAYEFDNKIIQLEAKIAGQTSIASKITAKIYENSALGLQAIGFEKGEVTGQEAFAALKNLFQKNDDLSDEFWKNHRATIFFTVDGLISANKRDVELSLEDDLEFSQRRLHGARQEILKNLAKLYVEKMIYSSEKEIIEELTN
;
A
#
# COMPACT_ATOMS: atom_id res chain seq x y z
N MET A 1 11.15 0.77 -10.79
CA MET A 1 9.75 0.86 -10.33
C MET A 1 9.31 -0.56 -9.97
N SER A 2 8.82 -0.76 -8.76
CA SER A 2 8.25 -2.02 -8.28
C SER A 2 6.89 -2.27 -8.94
N THR A 3 6.59 -3.54 -9.24
CA THR A 3 5.28 -3.98 -9.75
C THR A 3 4.23 -3.97 -8.63
N LEU A 4 2.94 -4.08 -8.98
CA LEU A 4 1.88 -4.18 -7.97
C LEU A 4 2.03 -5.43 -7.11
N ALA A 5 2.43 -6.57 -7.71
CA ALA A 5 2.73 -7.80 -6.99
C ALA A 5 3.89 -7.62 -5.99
N ASP A 6 4.97 -6.93 -6.39
CA ASP A 6 6.10 -6.62 -5.50
C ASP A 6 5.67 -5.76 -4.31
N ILE A 7 4.84 -4.74 -4.57
CA ILE A 7 4.31 -3.85 -3.52
C ILE A 7 3.46 -4.66 -2.53
N LEU A 8 2.65 -5.59 -3.03
CA LEU A 8 1.85 -6.52 -2.23
C LEU A 8 2.70 -7.61 -1.55
N GLY A 9 3.99 -7.73 -1.89
CA GLY A 9 4.92 -8.66 -1.29
C GLY A 9 4.78 -10.11 -1.75
N LEU A 10 4.13 -10.32 -2.89
CA LEU A 10 3.97 -11.63 -3.51
C LEU A 10 5.31 -12.07 -4.12
N LYS A 11 5.64 -13.35 -4.00
CA LYS A 11 6.93 -13.88 -4.47
C LYS A 11 6.74 -14.94 -5.55
N ALA A 12 7.60 -14.90 -6.56
CA ALA A 12 7.72 -15.93 -7.60
C ALA A 12 6.35 -16.33 -8.19
N ASP A 13 5.92 -17.57 -7.97
CA ASP A 13 4.68 -18.12 -8.52
C ASP A 13 3.45 -17.35 -8.07
N GLU A 14 3.42 -16.83 -6.83
CA GLU A 14 2.30 -16.02 -6.32
C GLU A 14 2.13 -14.72 -7.12
N ALA A 15 3.24 -14.08 -7.51
CA ALA A 15 3.21 -12.87 -8.31
C ALA A 15 2.70 -13.16 -9.73
N TYR A 16 3.13 -14.28 -10.32
CA TYR A 16 2.68 -14.72 -11.63
C TYR A 16 1.18 -15.08 -11.65
N GLU A 17 0.69 -15.79 -10.64
CA GLU A 17 -0.73 -16.10 -10.49
C GLU A 17 -1.57 -14.84 -10.31
N PHE A 18 -1.13 -13.92 -9.45
CA PHE A 18 -1.76 -12.62 -9.25
C PHE A 18 -1.87 -11.82 -10.55
N ASP A 19 -0.78 -11.71 -11.32
CA ASP A 19 -0.78 -10.97 -12.58
C ASP A 19 -1.74 -11.60 -13.60
N ASN A 20 -1.79 -12.93 -13.69
CA ASN A 20 -2.77 -13.62 -14.55
C ASN A 20 -4.22 -13.35 -14.13
N LYS A 21 -4.50 -13.32 -12.84
CA LYS A 21 -5.84 -13.01 -12.30
C LYS A 21 -6.23 -11.56 -12.61
N ILE A 22 -5.29 -10.62 -12.49
CA ILE A 22 -5.49 -9.23 -12.91
C ILE A 22 -5.86 -9.16 -14.40
N ILE A 23 -5.14 -9.86 -15.27
CA ILE A 23 -5.44 -9.91 -16.71
C ILE A 23 -6.86 -10.44 -16.97
N GLN A 24 -7.25 -11.52 -16.29
CA GLN A 24 -8.59 -12.11 -16.43
C GLN A 24 -9.69 -11.16 -15.93
N LEU A 25 -9.47 -10.49 -14.80
CA LEU A 25 -10.41 -9.52 -14.25
C LEU A 25 -10.54 -8.29 -15.17
N GLU A 26 -9.43 -7.76 -15.69
CA GLU A 26 -9.46 -6.63 -16.61
C GLU A 26 -10.15 -6.98 -17.93
N ALA A 27 -10.00 -8.21 -18.44
CA ALA A 27 -10.71 -8.66 -19.64
C ALA A 27 -12.24 -8.72 -19.47
N LYS A 28 -12.74 -8.88 -18.23
CA LYS A 28 -14.18 -8.85 -17.90
C LYS A 28 -14.77 -7.44 -17.88
N ILE A 29 -13.93 -6.39 -17.89
CA ILE A 29 -14.37 -4.99 -17.77
C ILE A 29 -14.32 -4.31 -19.15
N ALA A 30 -15.41 -3.65 -19.51
CA ALA A 30 -15.44 -2.77 -20.68
C ALA A 30 -14.73 -1.43 -20.35
N GLY A 31 -13.40 -1.40 -20.45
CA GLY A 31 -12.60 -0.21 -20.16
C GLY A 31 -11.28 -0.16 -20.94
N GLN A 32 -10.85 1.04 -21.33
CA GLN A 32 -9.54 1.26 -21.96
C GLN A 32 -8.40 1.46 -20.95
N THR A 33 -8.72 1.67 -19.67
CA THR A 33 -7.73 1.96 -18.63
C THR A 33 -7.66 0.81 -17.63
N SER A 34 -6.46 0.23 -17.51
CA SER A 34 -6.15 -0.81 -16.52
C SER A 34 -6.36 -0.28 -15.09
N ILE A 35 -7.15 -1.01 -14.30
CA ILE A 35 -7.41 -0.71 -12.89
C ILE A 35 -6.13 -0.94 -12.07
N ALA A 36 -5.39 -2.01 -12.37
CA ALA A 36 -4.12 -2.30 -11.72
C ALA A 36 -3.10 -1.19 -11.94
N SER A 37 -3.02 -0.65 -13.17
CA SER A 37 -2.18 0.49 -13.51
C SER A 37 -2.59 1.75 -12.75
N LYS A 38 -3.91 2.02 -12.65
CA LYS A 38 -4.44 3.16 -11.91
C LYS A 38 -4.12 3.07 -10.41
N ILE A 39 -4.25 1.89 -9.81
CA ILE A 39 -3.89 1.68 -8.40
C ILE A 39 -2.39 1.84 -8.20
N THR A 40 -1.58 1.27 -9.08
CA THR A 40 -0.12 1.40 -9.02
C THR A 40 0.31 2.86 -9.03
N ALA A 41 -0.21 3.66 -9.98
CA ALA A 41 0.05 5.10 -10.04
C ALA A 41 -0.35 5.82 -8.74
N LYS A 42 -1.54 5.49 -8.20
CA LYS A 42 -2.03 6.06 -6.95
C LYS A 42 -1.17 5.69 -5.74
N ILE A 43 -0.59 4.50 -5.71
CA ILE A 43 0.33 4.08 -4.65
C ILE A 43 1.60 4.95 -4.65
N TYR A 44 2.19 5.19 -5.82
CA TYR A 44 3.35 6.09 -5.94
C TYR A 44 3.01 7.54 -5.58
N GLU A 45 1.85 8.04 -6.02
CA GLU A 45 1.36 9.37 -5.67
C GLU A 45 1.16 9.50 -4.15
N ASN A 46 0.47 8.53 -3.53
CA ASN A 46 0.26 8.50 -2.08
C ASN A 46 1.57 8.41 -1.30
N SER A 47 2.56 7.67 -1.81
CA SER A 47 3.90 7.63 -1.21
C SER A 47 4.52 9.02 -1.17
N ALA A 48 4.51 9.73 -2.30
CA ALA A 48 5.10 11.07 -2.39
C ALA A 48 4.36 12.06 -1.47
N LEU A 49 3.03 12.06 -1.52
CA LEU A 49 2.20 12.94 -0.68
C LEU A 49 2.36 12.65 0.81
N GLY A 50 2.43 11.37 1.20
CA GLY A 50 2.60 10.99 2.60
C GLY A 50 4.01 11.30 3.13
N LEU A 51 5.05 11.16 2.30
CA LEU A 51 6.41 11.61 2.65
C LEU A 51 6.45 13.13 2.85
N GLN A 52 5.78 13.90 2.00
CA GLN A 52 5.63 15.36 2.18
C GLN A 52 4.89 15.70 3.47
N ALA A 53 3.81 14.98 3.79
CA ALA A 53 3.03 15.21 5.00
C ALA A 53 3.82 14.98 6.29
N ILE A 54 4.87 14.15 6.26
CA ILE A 54 5.78 13.95 7.40
C ILE A 54 7.08 14.77 7.31
N GLY A 55 7.14 15.73 6.38
CA GLY A 55 8.19 16.75 6.30
C GLY A 55 9.27 16.53 5.24
N PHE A 56 9.13 15.55 4.34
CA PHE A 56 10.09 15.31 3.26
C PHE A 56 9.58 15.86 1.92
N GLU A 57 9.98 17.08 1.56
CA GLU A 57 9.53 17.72 0.32
C GLU A 57 10.36 17.35 -0.91
N LYS A 58 11.66 17.09 -0.76
CA LYS A 58 12.61 16.83 -1.84
C LYS A 58 13.76 15.94 -1.38
N GLY A 59 14.27 15.13 -2.30
CA GLY A 59 15.45 14.31 -2.10
C GLY A 59 15.13 12.83 -1.84
N GLU A 60 16.20 12.05 -1.80
CA GLU A 60 16.18 10.65 -1.45
C GLU A 60 15.96 10.51 0.06
N VAL A 61 14.88 9.84 0.46
CA VAL A 61 14.55 9.58 1.87
C VAL A 61 14.91 8.14 2.19
N THR A 62 15.67 7.92 3.26
CA THR A 62 15.94 6.57 3.79
C THR A 62 14.76 6.06 4.61
N GLY A 63 14.62 4.75 4.69
CA GLY A 63 13.59 4.09 5.46
C GLY A 63 13.77 4.28 6.96
N GLN A 64 15.00 4.52 7.42
CA GLN A 64 15.27 4.94 8.80
C GLN A 64 14.70 6.33 9.07
N GLU A 65 14.94 7.31 8.20
CA GLU A 65 14.41 8.68 8.34
C GLU A 65 12.88 8.70 8.28
N ALA A 66 12.30 8.05 7.27
CA ALA A 66 10.85 7.98 7.11
C ALA A 66 10.17 7.37 8.33
N PHE A 67 10.72 6.27 8.87
CA PHE A 67 10.14 5.63 10.05
C PHE A 67 10.39 6.40 11.34
N ALA A 68 11.53 7.08 11.48
CA ALA A 68 11.75 7.97 12.63
C ALA A 68 10.71 9.10 12.64
N ALA A 69 10.37 9.66 11.48
CA ALA A 69 9.29 10.63 11.35
C ALA A 69 7.91 10.03 11.70
N LEU A 70 7.60 8.82 11.22
CA LEU A 70 6.38 8.10 11.61
C LEU A 70 6.32 7.79 13.12
N LYS A 71 7.44 7.42 13.75
CA LYS A 71 7.53 7.20 15.20
C LYS A 71 7.24 8.49 15.96
N ASN A 72 7.84 9.60 15.56
CA ASN A 72 7.59 10.90 16.17
C ASN A 72 6.11 11.30 16.00
N LEU A 73 5.52 11.05 14.84
CA LEU A 73 4.10 11.28 14.59
C LEU A 73 3.21 10.36 15.44
N PHE A 74 3.60 9.10 15.66
CA PHE A 74 2.86 8.14 16.45
C PHE A 74 2.84 8.53 17.94
N GLN A 75 3.89 9.16 18.42
CA GLN A 75 3.99 9.68 19.79
C GLN A 75 3.19 10.98 20.00
N LYS A 76 2.78 11.66 18.93
CA LYS A 76 1.87 12.81 19.02
C LYS A 76 0.45 12.30 19.19
N ASN A 77 -0.27 12.91 20.12
CA ASN A 77 -1.68 12.62 20.38
C ASN A 77 -2.50 13.87 20.11
N ASP A 78 -2.50 14.30 18.84
CA ASP A 78 -3.24 15.47 18.35
C ASP A 78 -4.10 15.10 17.13
N ASP A 79 -5.08 15.96 16.83
CA ASP A 79 -6.06 15.73 15.76
C ASP A 79 -5.40 15.59 14.38
N LEU A 80 -4.30 16.31 14.15
CA LEU A 80 -3.55 16.27 12.89
C LEU A 80 -2.88 14.91 12.67
N SER A 81 -2.35 14.34 13.75
CA SER A 81 -1.75 13.00 13.72
C SER A 81 -2.82 11.94 13.42
N ASP A 82 -4.00 12.03 14.03
CA ASP A 82 -5.09 11.10 13.75
C ASP A 82 -5.64 11.23 12.32
N GLU A 83 -5.72 12.45 11.78
CA GLU A 83 -6.07 12.68 10.38
C GLU A 83 -5.07 12.03 9.42
N PHE A 84 -3.76 12.19 9.69
CA PHE A 84 -2.72 11.55 8.90
C PHE A 84 -2.93 10.03 8.84
N TRP A 85 -3.09 9.36 9.99
CA TRP A 85 -3.24 7.91 10.04
C TRP A 85 -4.46 7.42 9.28
N LYS A 86 -5.57 8.17 9.34
CA LYS A 86 -6.80 7.87 8.61
C LYS A 86 -6.61 7.99 7.10
N ASN A 87 -5.92 9.03 6.65
CA ASN A 87 -5.72 9.33 5.23
C ASN A 87 -4.66 8.43 4.58
N HIS A 88 -3.66 7.97 5.36
CA HIS A 88 -2.52 7.21 4.85
C HIS A 88 -2.55 5.71 5.17
N ARG A 89 -3.69 5.15 5.59
CA ARG A 89 -3.82 3.72 5.95
C ARG A 89 -3.41 2.70 4.88
N ALA A 90 -3.50 3.09 3.60
CA ALA A 90 -3.12 2.28 2.44
C ALA A 90 -1.81 2.75 1.79
N THR A 91 -1.01 3.54 2.50
CA THR A 91 0.22 4.15 1.96
C THR A 91 1.44 3.32 2.34
N ILE A 92 2.27 3.05 1.34
CA ILE A 92 3.61 2.51 1.48
C ILE A 92 4.57 3.56 0.94
N PHE A 93 5.56 3.94 1.72
CA PHE A 93 6.64 4.83 1.30
C PHE A 93 7.70 4.04 0.53
N PHE A 94 8.04 4.54 -0.66
CA PHE A 94 9.22 4.10 -1.40
C PHE A 94 10.41 4.92 -0.92
N THR A 95 11.33 4.26 -0.20
CA THR A 95 12.57 4.85 0.30
C THR A 95 13.76 4.29 -0.49
N VAL A 96 14.94 4.91 -0.36
CA VAL A 96 16.13 4.46 -1.11
C VAL A 96 16.56 3.02 -0.77
N ASP A 97 16.28 2.58 0.44
CA ASP A 97 16.71 1.31 1.01
C ASP A 97 15.57 0.29 1.12
N GLY A 98 14.31 0.66 0.82
CA GLY A 98 13.20 -0.28 0.85
C GLY A 98 11.81 0.35 0.91
N LEU A 99 10.89 -0.37 1.55
CA LEU A 99 9.48 0.00 1.69
C LEU A 99 9.14 0.19 3.16
N ILE A 100 8.38 1.25 3.47
CA ILE A 100 7.86 1.51 4.83
C ILE A 100 6.35 1.66 4.79
N SER A 101 5.64 0.99 5.70
CA SER A 101 4.19 1.18 5.86
C SER A 101 3.90 2.45 6.65
N ALA A 102 2.97 3.27 6.16
CA ALA A 102 2.38 4.38 6.91
C ALA A 102 1.05 3.98 7.58
N ASN A 103 0.73 2.69 7.63
CA ASN A 103 -0.42 2.20 8.37
C ASN A 103 -0.12 2.24 9.89
N LYS A 104 -1.02 2.87 10.67
CA LYS A 104 -0.82 3.06 12.12
C LYS A 104 -0.52 1.75 12.86
N ARG A 105 -1.21 0.65 12.52
CA ARG A 105 -1.04 -0.65 13.18
C ARG A 105 0.28 -1.32 12.80
N ASP A 106 0.72 -1.18 11.55
CA ASP A 106 2.02 -1.68 11.12
C ASP A 106 3.15 -0.94 11.85
N VAL A 107 3.03 0.38 12.01
CA VAL A 107 4.00 1.21 12.76
C VAL A 107 4.01 0.83 14.24
N GLU A 108 2.85 0.75 14.87
CA GLU A 108 2.69 0.35 16.28
C GLU A 108 3.36 -0.99 16.55
N LEU A 109 3.02 -2.03 15.77
CA LEU A 109 3.60 -3.36 15.93
C LEU A 109 5.10 -3.38 15.67
N SER A 110 5.58 -2.60 14.70
CA SER A 110 7.03 -2.53 14.43
C SER A 110 7.80 -1.84 15.56
N LEU A 111 7.15 -0.92 16.30
CA LEU A 111 7.72 -0.29 17.49
C LEU A 111 7.64 -1.19 18.73
N GLU A 112 6.53 -1.91 18.92
CA GLU A 112 6.33 -2.86 20.03
C GLU A 112 7.34 -4.01 19.97
N ASP A 113 7.59 -4.55 18.77
CA ASP A 113 8.49 -5.69 18.55
C ASP A 113 9.97 -5.27 18.34
N ASP A 114 10.28 -3.97 18.39
CA ASP A 114 11.61 -3.38 18.11
C ASP A 114 12.27 -3.93 16.83
N LEU A 115 11.50 -3.98 15.73
CA LEU A 115 11.94 -4.63 14.50
C LEU A 115 13.01 -3.82 13.76
N GLU A 116 14.01 -4.55 13.27
CA GLU A 116 14.97 -3.99 12.31
C GLU A 116 14.27 -3.53 11.03
N PHE A 117 14.88 -2.59 10.32
CA PHE A 117 14.30 -1.97 9.12
C PHE A 117 13.75 -2.99 8.11
N SER A 118 14.54 -4.01 7.76
CA SER A 118 14.14 -5.04 6.80
C SER A 118 13.02 -5.96 7.26
N GLN A 119 12.67 -5.93 8.54
CA GLN A 119 11.65 -6.76 9.17
C GLN A 119 10.36 -5.97 9.46
N ARG A 120 10.34 -4.66 9.24
CA ARG A 120 9.18 -3.80 9.53
C ARG A 120 7.94 -4.27 8.78
N ARG A 121 6.81 -4.17 9.46
CA ARG A 121 5.55 -4.70 8.95
C ARG A 121 5.00 -3.86 7.80
N LEU A 122 4.49 -4.54 6.79
CA LEU A 122 3.81 -3.95 5.62
C LEU A 122 2.39 -4.48 5.44
N HIS A 123 1.96 -5.39 6.31
CA HIS A 123 0.76 -6.20 6.10
C HIS A 123 -0.52 -5.38 6.08
N GLY A 124 -0.68 -4.46 7.04
CA GLY A 124 -1.86 -3.60 7.14
C GLY A 124 -2.03 -2.71 5.91
N ALA A 125 -0.96 -2.04 5.47
CA ALA A 125 -1.02 -1.22 4.26
C ALA A 125 -1.32 -2.06 3.00
N ARG A 126 -0.71 -3.24 2.86
CA ARG A 126 -0.95 -4.16 1.73
C ARG A 126 -2.40 -4.64 1.68
N GLN A 127 -2.98 -4.98 2.83
CA GLN A 127 -4.41 -5.33 2.90
C GLN A 127 -5.31 -4.18 2.46
N GLU A 128 -5.04 -2.95 2.90
CA GLU A 128 -5.83 -1.78 2.48
C GLU A 128 -5.66 -1.47 0.99
N ILE A 129 -4.47 -1.67 0.41
CA ILE A 129 -4.23 -1.57 -1.04
C ILE A 129 -5.07 -2.61 -1.79
N LEU A 130 -5.04 -3.87 -1.36
CA LEU A 130 -5.80 -4.96 -1.99
C LEU A 130 -7.32 -4.70 -1.92
N LYS A 131 -7.83 -4.22 -0.78
CA LYS A 131 -9.24 -3.80 -0.65
C LYS A 131 -9.60 -2.68 -1.62
N ASN A 132 -8.73 -1.65 -1.76
CA ASN A 132 -8.96 -0.56 -2.70
C ASN A 132 -8.98 -1.05 -4.15
N LEU A 133 -8.10 -1.99 -4.49
CA LEU A 133 -8.07 -2.63 -5.80
C LEU A 133 -9.38 -3.39 -6.08
N ALA A 134 -9.79 -4.24 -5.14
CA ALA A 134 -11.03 -5.02 -5.24
C ALA A 134 -12.28 -4.13 -5.37
N LYS A 135 -12.38 -3.05 -4.61
CA LYS A 135 -13.48 -2.08 -4.72
C LYS A 135 -13.60 -1.48 -6.12
N LEU A 136 -12.47 -1.09 -6.73
CA LEU A 136 -12.49 -0.56 -8.09
C LEU A 136 -12.93 -1.60 -9.12
N TYR A 137 -12.54 -2.87 -8.95
CA TYR A 137 -13.03 -3.96 -9.80
C TYR A 137 -14.54 -4.14 -9.64
N VAL A 138 -15.05 -4.19 -8.40
CA VAL A 138 -16.50 -4.29 -8.11
C VAL A 138 -17.29 -3.13 -8.72
N GLU A 139 -16.80 -1.89 -8.60
CA GLU A 139 -17.46 -0.72 -9.21
C GLU A 139 -17.58 -0.83 -10.75
N LYS A 140 -16.72 -1.63 -11.38
CA LYS A 140 -16.68 -1.82 -12.83
C LYS A 140 -17.30 -3.14 -13.29
N MET A 141 -17.54 -4.08 -12.39
CA MET A 141 -18.16 -5.38 -12.66
C MET A 141 -19.61 -5.38 -12.18
N ILE A 142 -20.53 -5.80 -13.04
CA ILE A 142 -21.98 -5.69 -12.76
C ILE A 142 -22.44 -6.66 -11.65
N TYR A 143 -21.69 -7.75 -11.37
CA TYR A 143 -22.11 -8.83 -10.44
C TYR A 143 -20.95 -9.47 -9.65
N SER A 144 -20.14 -8.68 -8.93
CA SER A 144 -19.09 -9.23 -8.06
C SER A 144 -19.01 -8.47 -6.74
N SER A 145 -18.72 -9.15 -5.63
CA SER A 145 -18.48 -8.55 -4.31
C SER A 145 -17.00 -8.33 -4.03
N GLU A 146 -16.66 -7.40 -3.12
CA GLU A 146 -15.26 -7.11 -2.75
C GLU A 146 -14.56 -8.37 -2.23
N LYS A 147 -15.28 -9.19 -1.47
CA LYS A 147 -14.77 -10.44 -0.90
C LYS A 147 -14.42 -11.44 -2.00
N GLU A 148 -15.29 -11.63 -2.99
CA GLU A 148 -15.03 -12.56 -4.11
C GLU A 148 -13.82 -12.12 -4.94
N ILE A 149 -13.66 -10.82 -5.19
CA ILE A 149 -12.49 -10.31 -5.93
C ILE A 149 -11.21 -10.49 -5.12
N ILE A 150 -11.24 -10.25 -3.80
CA ILE A 150 -10.07 -10.49 -2.95
C ILE A 150 -9.70 -11.97 -2.95
N GLU A 151 -10.67 -12.86 -2.78
CA GLU A 151 -10.44 -14.31 -2.85
C GLU A 151 -9.91 -14.76 -4.22
N GLU A 152 -10.43 -14.18 -5.32
CA GLU A 152 -9.93 -14.45 -6.66
C GLU A 152 -8.47 -13.99 -6.79
N LEU A 153 -8.07 -12.86 -6.19
CA LEU A 153 -6.71 -12.32 -6.25
C LEU A 153 -5.70 -12.99 -5.31
N THR A 154 -6.14 -13.64 -4.22
CA THR A 154 -5.23 -14.18 -3.18
C THR A 154 -5.21 -15.70 -3.04
N ASN A 155 -6.16 -16.42 -3.66
CA ASN A 155 -6.06 -17.88 -3.83
C ASN A 155 -5.20 -18.20 -5.07
#